data_AF-A0A849N0L4-F1
#
_entry.id   AF-A0A849N0L4-F1
#
_cell.length_a   1.000
_cell.length_b   1.000
_cell.length_c   1.000
_cell.angle_alpha   90.00
_cell.angle_beta   90.00
_cell.angle_gamma   90.00
#
_symmetry.space_group_name_H-M   'P 1'
#
loop_
_entity.id
_entity.type
_entity.pdbx_description
1 polymer ?
#
loop_
_entity_poly.entity_id
_entity_poly.type
_entity_poly.pdbx_seq_one_letter_code
_entity_poly.pdbx_strand_id
1 'polypeptide(L)' 'MARALKEPEIIKLLKKATVDAGGVRAFARNHSFAAGFVSNVLNGREPMTDRLAECLGFQRETVTRFTPRPEAV' A
#
# COMPACT_ATOMS: atom_id res chain seq x y z
N MET A 1 -12.27 6.27 -15.31
CA MET A 1 -11.74 4.95 -14.92
C MET A 1 -10.50 5.19 -14.08
N ALA A 2 -10.56 4.96 -12.76
CA ALA A 2 -9.36 5.05 -11.91
C ALA A 2 -8.46 3.83 -12.19
N ARG A 3 -7.15 4.05 -12.29
CA ARG A 3 -6.18 2.96 -12.50
C ARG A 3 -5.92 2.26 -11.17
N ALA A 4 -6.28 0.99 -11.06
CA ALA A 4 -5.91 0.16 -9.92
C ALA A 4 -4.39 -0.04 -9.90
N LEU A 5 -3.76 0.18 -8.74
CA LEU A 5 -2.34 -0.04 -8.52
C LEU A 5 -2.11 -1.37 -7.79
N LYS A 6 -1.04 -2.07 -8.17
CA LYS A 6 -0.58 -3.24 -7.41
C LYS A 6 0.28 -2.80 -6.23
N GLU A 7 0.37 -3.64 -5.20
CA GLU A 7 1.16 -3.36 -4.00
C GLU A 7 2.60 -2.90 -4.27
N PRO A 8 3.37 -3.47 -5.23
CA PRO A 8 4.71 -2.97 -5.55
C PRO A 8 4.74 -1.54 -6.10
N GLU A 9 3.68 -1.10 -6.79
CA GLU A 9 3.56 0.28 -7.26
C GLU A 9 3.29 1.22 -6.07
N ILE A 10 2.44 0.80 -5.13
CA ILE A 10 2.16 1.56 -3.91
C ILE A 10 3.41 1.67 -3.03
N ILE A 11 4.23 0.62 -2.94
CA ILE A 11 5.52 0.67 -2.21
C ILE A 11 6.47 1.70 -2.83
N LYS A 12 6.51 1.84 -4.16
CA LYS A 12 7.31 2.89 -4.82
C LYS A 12 6.81 4.29 -4.46
N LEU A 13 5.49 4.47 -4.39
CA LEU A 13 4.88 5.73 -3.97
C LEU A 13 5.15 6.02 -2.49
N LEU A 14 5.08 5.01 -1.62
CA LEU A 14 5.48 5.13 -0.21
C LEU A 14 6.94 5.57 -0.11
N LYS A 15 7.84 4.95 -0.87
CA LYS A 15 9.26 5.33 -0.89
C LYS A 15 9.44 6.79 -1.29
N LYS A 16 8.75 7.25 -2.34
CA LYS A 16 8.77 8.65 -2.75
C LYS A 16 8.24 9.57 -1.65
N ALA A 17 7.07 9.27 -1.08
CA ALA A 17 6.48 10.05 0.01
C ALA A 17 7.40 10.14 1.23
N THR A 18 8.13 9.07 1.56
CA THR A 18 9.12 9.11 2.63
C THR A 18 10.31 10.01 2.31
N VAL A 19 10.76 10.08 1.06
CA VAL A 19 11.82 11.01 0.63
C VAL A 19 11.32 12.46 0.70
N ASP A 20 10.12 12.72 0.17
CA ASP A 20 9.51 14.06 0.15
C ASP A 20 9.25 14.59 1.57
N ALA A 21 8.94 13.71 2.53
CA ALA A 21 8.78 14.05 3.93
C ALA A 21 10.11 14.28 4.69
N GLY A 22 11.28 14.05 4.08
CA GLY A 22 12.58 14.16 4.74
C GLY A 22 13.06 12.89 5.44
N GLY A 23 12.50 11.73 5.09
CA GLY A 23 12.90 10.40 5.54
C GLY A 23 11.78 9.62 6.25
N VAL A 24 12.05 8.33 6.50
CA VAL A 24 11.08 7.39 7.11
C VAL A 24 10.58 7.87 8.47
N ARG A 25 11.45 8.41 9.32
CA ARG A 25 11.07 8.91 10.65
C ARG A 25 10.17 10.14 10.56
N ALA A 26 10.44 11.05 9.63
CA ALA A 26 9.64 12.25 9.44
C ALA A 26 8.25 11.92 8.88
N PHE A 27 8.18 11.06 7.86
CA PHE A 27 6.92 10.53 7.33
C PHE A 27 6.11 9.82 8.43
N ALA A 28 6.74 8.90 9.16
CA ALA A 28 6.08 8.15 10.22
C ALA A 28 5.53 9.07 11.32
N ARG A 29 6.29 10.11 11.70
CA ARG A 29 5.82 11.12 12.67
C ARG A 29 4.62 11.91 12.15
N ASN A 30 4.66 12.35 10.90
CA ASN A 30 3.58 13.15 10.30
C ASN A 30 2.26 12.37 10.18
N HIS A 31 2.33 11.05 10.02
CA HIS A 31 1.18 10.17 9.83
C HIS A 31 0.89 9.26 11.03
N SER A 32 1.56 9.48 12.18
CA SER A 32 1.39 8.71 13.42
C SER A 32 1.60 7.19 13.27
N PHE A 33 2.63 6.79 12.52
CA PHE A 33 3.10 5.42 12.43
C PHE A 33 4.39 5.20 13.22
N ALA A 34 4.66 3.95 13.59
CA ALA A 34 5.98 3.57 14.06
C ALA A 34 6.97 3.59 12.88
N ALA A 35 8.13 4.23 13.05
CA ALA A 35 9.15 4.27 12.01
C ALA A 35 9.64 2.86 11.60
N GLY A 36 9.70 1.93 12.57
CA GLY A 36 10.02 0.52 12.33
C GLY A 36 9.00 -0.17 11.43
N PHE A 37 7.69 0.08 11.66
CA PHE A 37 6.61 -0.43 10.81
C PHE A 37 6.77 0.03 9.36
N VAL A 38 6.93 1.35 9.13
CA VAL A 38 7.10 1.90 7.77
C VAL A 38 8.35 1.33 7.10
N SER A 39 9.44 1.14 7.85
CA SER A 39 10.67 0.52 7.34
C SER A 39 10.47 -0.95 6.99
N ASN A 40 9.74 -1.71 7.80
CA ASN A 40 9.45 -3.12 7.51
C ASN A 40 8.60 -3.27 6.25
N VAL A 41 7.58 -2.41 6.07
CA VAL A 41 6.76 -2.39 4.84
C VAL A 41 7.61 -2.07 3.61
N LEU A 42 8.47 -1.05 3.67
CA LEU A 42 9.36 -0.70 2.55
C LEU A 42 10.33 -1.83 2.17
N ASN A 43 10.72 -2.65 3.14
CA ASN A 43 11.62 -3.78 2.94
C ASN A 43 10.88 -5.10 2.64
N GLY A 44 9.55 -5.08 2.54
CA GLY A 44 8.73 -6.27 2.29
C GLY A 44 8.71 -7.27 3.45
N ARG A 45 9.09 -6.85 4.66
CA ARG A 45 9.01 -7.67 5.88
C ARG A 45 7.62 -7.67 6.50
N GLU A 46 6.84 -6.63 6.21
CA GLU A 46 5.44 -6.51 6.61
C GLU A 46 4.58 -6.10 5.41
N PRO A 47 3.32 -6.57 5.33
CA PRO A 47 2.41 -6.21 4.25
C PRO A 47 1.95 -4.77 4.35
N MET A 48 1.58 -4.18 3.21
CA MET A 48 0.92 -2.88 3.18
C MET A 48 -0.46 -2.96 3.86
N THR A 49 -0.73 -2.06 4.81
CA THR A 49 -2.03 -1.94 5.48
C THR A 49 -2.91 -0.90 4.82
N ASP A 50 -4.22 -1.04 4.98
CA ASP A 50 -5.21 -0.11 4.40
C ASP A 50 -4.99 1.32 4.91
N ARG A 51 -4.72 1.47 6.20
CA ARG A 51 -4.42 2.79 6.81
C ARG A 51 -3.19 3.46 6.19
N LEU A 52 -2.16 2.68 5.83
CA LEU A 52 -0.95 3.21 5.20
C LEU A 52 -1.20 3.58 3.74
N ALA A 53 -2.03 2.80 3.02
CA ALA A 53 -2.48 3.12 1.69
C ALA A 53 -3.37 4.39 1.67
N GLU A 54 -4.25 4.56 2.65
CA GLU A 54 -5.10 5.75 2.80
C GLU A 54 -4.28 7.02 3.02
N CYS A 55 -3.19 6.94 3.79
CA CYS A 55 -2.27 8.07 3.97
C CYS A 55 -1.59 8.51 2.66
N LEU A 56 -1.53 7.60 1.67
CA LEU A 56 -1.03 7.89 0.33
C LEU A 56 -2.16 8.26 -0.66
N GLY A 57 -3.40 8.36 -0.18
CA GLY A 57 -4.59 8.68 -0.99
C GLY A 57 -5.16 7.48 -1.75
N PHE A 58 -4.82 6.26 -1.37
CA PHE A 58 -5.32 5.04 -1.99
C PHE A 58 -6.28 4.29 -1.06
N GLN A 59 -7.26 3.61 -1.64
CA GLN A 59 -8.12 2.68 -0.93
C GLN A 59 -7.93 1.28 -1.50
N ARG A 60 -8.01 0.27 -0.64
CA ARG A 60 -7.91 -1.12 -1.06
C ARG A 60 -9.22 -1.56 -1.72
N GLU A 61 -9.14 -1.98 -2.97
CA GLU A 61 -10.26 -2.55 -3.69
C GLU A 61 -10.10 -4.07 -3.77
N THR A 62 -11.11 -4.81 -3.29
CA THR A 62 -11.13 -6.29 -3.39
C THR A 62 -11.84 -6.68 -4.67
N VAL A 63 -11.08 -7.10 -5.68
CA VAL A 63 -11.65 -7.57 -6.94
C VAL A 63 -11.99 -9.05 -6.81
N THR A 64 -13.24 -9.36 -6.52
CA THR A 64 -13.74 -10.74 -6.55
C THR A 64 -13.94 -11.15 -8.02
N ARG A 65 -13.01 -11.94 -8.57
CA ARG A 65 -13.18 -12.49 -9.92
C ARG A 65 -14.22 -13.60 -9.88
N PHE A 66 -15.42 -13.34 -10.42
CA PHE A 66 -16.40 -14.38 -10.66
C PHE A 66 -15.84 -15.37 -11.69
N THR A 67 -15.70 -16.63 -11.31
CA THR A 67 -15.31 -17.72 -12.21
C THR A 67 -16.55 -18.58 -12.41
N PRO A 68 -17.24 -18.52 -13.56
CA PRO A 68 -18.42 -19.35 -13.77
C PRO A 68 -18.02 -20.83 -13.69
N ARG A 69 -18.76 -21.60 -12.89
CA ARG A 69 -18.60 -23.05 -12.82
C ARG A 69 -18.86 -23.59 -14.23
N PRO A 70 -17.94 -24.35 -14.85
CA PRO A 70 -18.24 -24.98 -16.13
C PRO A 70 -19.41 -25.93 -15.90
N GLU A 71 -20.54 -25.66 -16.57
CA GLU A 71 -21.66 -26.58 -16.60
C GLU A 71 -21.14 -27.88 -17.24
N ALA A 72 -21.32 -28.99 -16.53
CA ALA A 72 -20.96 -30.30 -17.03
C ALA A 72 -21.90 -30.62 -18.21
N VAL A 73 -21.32 -30.77 -19.40
CA VAL A 73 -21.99 -31.26 -20.62
C VAL A 73 -22.15 -32.76 -20.53
#